data_AF-A0A835QH00-F1
#
_entry.id   AF-A0A835QH00-F1
#
_cell.length_a   1.000
_cell.length_b   1.000
_cell.length_c   1.000
_cell.angle_alpha   90.00
_cell.angle_beta   90.00
_cell.angle_gamma   90.00
#
_symmetry.space_group_name_H-M   'P 1'
#
loop_
_entity.id
_entity.type
_entity.pdbx_description
1 polymer ?
#
loop_
_entity_poly.entity_id
_entity_poly.type
_entity_poly.pdbx_seq_one_letter_code
_entity_poly.pdbx_strand_id
1 'polypeptide(L)'
;MAARAATLLHSNAYPSASGSKKASSSSASSSSFTSALVDLRRPTLISRYFCSRKLSRRRSAFPLIVAHSVLPTEKPDRVSDRKEPKFSWRWLKAFAMGELQARKLRSPNTGTEALLMGILIEGTSQTSVFLWQNGITFFKARDQALKLIGKPNRYFFSPIRPPLTESAQRAVDWAVNEKLKLGENGEVNTTLMLLGIWSEEDSPGHKILTSLGFNNDMANELAKHANTDEVALSFGGLEGEAAAVLV
;
A
#
# COMPACT_ATOMS: atom_id res chain seq x y z
N MET A 1 9.26 -49.82 33.41
CA MET A 1 10.12 -49.24 34.46
C MET A 1 10.28 -47.76 34.13
N ALA A 2 9.53 -46.88 34.79
CA ALA A 2 10.01 -46.06 35.92
C ALA A 2 11.15 -45.09 35.48
N ALA A 3 11.13 -43.77 35.66
CA ALA A 3 10.28 -42.88 36.43
C ALA A 3 10.70 -41.40 36.15
N ARG A 4 9.75 -40.44 36.35
CA ARG A 4 9.92 -39.10 37.00
C ARG A 4 10.83 -38.06 36.30
N ALA A 5 10.61 -36.73 36.34
CA ALA A 5 9.60 -35.85 36.95
C ALA A 5 9.79 -34.38 36.47
N ALA A 6 8.74 -33.57 36.68
CA ALA A 6 8.69 -32.11 37.03
C ALA A 6 9.24 -31.06 36.03
N THR A 7 8.39 -30.31 35.30
CA THR A 7 7.73 -29.02 35.67
C THR A 7 8.66 -27.92 36.19
N LEU A 8 8.71 -26.76 35.52
CA LEU A 8 8.51 -25.43 36.15
C LEU A 8 8.23 -24.32 35.12
N LEU A 9 7.14 -23.61 35.36
CA LEU A 9 6.65 -22.41 34.68
C LEU A 9 7.46 -21.19 35.14
N HIS A 10 7.80 -20.28 34.23
CA HIS A 10 8.22 -18.92 34.59
C HIS A 10 7.29 -17.89 33.94
N SER A 11 6.41 -17.34 34.75
CA SER A 11 5.59 -16.16 34.48
C SER A 11 6.37 -14.90 34.84
N ASN A 12 6.62 -14.02 33.86
CA ASN A 12 7.15 -12.68 34.10
C ASN A 12 6.01 -11.73 34.47
N ALA A 13 5.98 -11.31 35.75
CA ALA A 13 5.15 -10.23 36.25
C ALA A 13 6.00 -8.94 36.37
N TYR A 14 5.52 -7.85 35.78
CA TYR A 14 6.11 -6.51 35.91
C TYR A 14 5.56 -5.80 37.17
N PRO A 15 6.38 -5.07 37.94
CA PRO A 15 5.91 -4.31 39.09
C PRO A 15 5.48 -2.88 38.69
N SER A 16 4.33 -2.44 39.23
CA SER A 16 3.87 -1.04 39.21
C SER A 16 4.01 -0.45 40.62
N ALA A 17 4.60 0.74 40.72
CA ALA A 17 4.95 1.41 41.97
C ALA A 17 4.22 2.75 42.13
N SER A 18 3.81 3.03 43.38
CA SER A 18 3.51 4.32 44.03
C SER A 18 2.24 5.06 43.57
N GLY A 19 1.29 5.49 44.42
CA GLY A 19 1.26 5.65 45.88
C GLY A 19 1.62 7.08 46.31
N SER A 20 0.65 8.00 46.33
CA SER A 20 0.77 9.28 47.05
C SER A 20 -0.58 9.76 47.59
N LYS A 21 -0.50 10.42 48.75
CA LYS A 21 -1.50 10.48 49.83
C LYS A 21 -2.46 11.67 49.72
N LYS A 22 -3.64 11.50 50.33
CA LYS A 22 -4.62 12.56 50.68
C LYS A 22 -4.03 13.59 51.65
N ALA A 23 -4.45 14.85 51.50
CA ALA A 23 -4.63 15.78 52.62
C ALA A 23 -5.80 16.73 52.30
N SER A 24 -6.67 16.92 53.30
CA SER A 24 -7.78 17.86 53.33
C SER A 24 -7.72 18.60 54.67
N SER A 25 -7.85 19.93 54.69
CA SER A 25 -8.76 20.69 55.57
C SER A 25 -8.46 22.20 55.62
N SER A 26 -9.56 22.99 55.67
CA SER A 26 -9.78 24.32 56.31
C SER A 26 -8.88 25.52 55.92
N SER A 27 -9.33 26.78 55.81
CA SER A 27 -10.61 27.46 56.10
C SER A 27 -10.51 28.93 55.64
N ALA A 28 -11.66 29.49 55.24
CA ALA A 28 -12.14 30.88 55.39
C ALA A 28 -11.23 32.09 55.13
N SER A 29 -11.63 32.98 54.21
CA SER A 29 -12.31 34.24 54.58
C SER A 29 -12.57 35.13 53.36
N SER A 30 -13.68 35.85 53.45
CA SER A 30 -14.28 36.79 52.51
C SER A 30 -13.57 38.14 52.43
N SER A 31 -13.55 38.75 51.24
CA SER A 31 -13.94 40.16 51.08
C SER A 31 -14.12 40.53 49.60
N SER A 32 -15.27 41.12 49.31
CA SER A 32 -15.58 41.83 48.07
C SER A 32 -14.84 43.18 48.06
N PHE A 33 -14.56 43.74 46.87
CA PHE A 33 -15.06 45.05 46.40
C PHE A 33 -14.25 45.62 45.21
N THR A 34 -15.02 46.06 44.22
CA THR A 34 -14.82 47.18 43.27
C THR A 34 -13.78 47.16 42.15
N SER A 35 -14.38 47.28 40.95
CA SER A 35 -13.92 47.94 39.73
C SER A 35 -13.24 49.30 39.93
N ALA A 36 -12.20 49.58 39.16
CA ALA A 36 -11.90 50.93 38.67
C ALA A 36 -11.08 50.87 37.36
N LEU A 37 -11.72 51.35 36.30
CA LEU A 37 -11.12 51.84 35.06
C LEU A 37 -10.19 53.02 35.35
N VAL A 38 -8.97 53.02 34.81
CA VAL A 38 -8.29 54.25 34.34
C VAL A 38 -7.38 53.90 33.16
N ASP A 39 -7.79 54.36 31.98
CA ASP A 39 -6.97 54.66 30.81
C ASP A 39 -5.76 55.52 31.19
N LEU A 40 -4.58 55.28 30.61
CA LEU A 40 -3.78 56.37 30.03
C LEU A 40 -2.59 55.85 29.21
N ARG A 41 -2.61 56.25 27.93
CA ARG A 41 -1.48 56.74 27.13
C ARG A 41 -0.27 55.82 26.83
N ARG A 42 -0.22 55.46 25.54
CA ARG A 42 1.01 55.31 24.72
C ARG A 42 1.97 56.50 24.91
N PRO A 43 3.28 56.29 24.71
CA PRO A 43 3.84 56.75 23.43
C PRO A 43 4.82 55.77 22.77
N THR A 44 4.90 55.96 21.47
CA THR A 44 5.89 55.52 20.48
C THR A 44 7.34 55.73 20.92
N LEU A 45 8.28 54.89 20.47
CA LEU A 45 9.43 55.30 19.64
C LEU A 45 10.21 54.09 19.09
N ILE A 46 10.25 54.09 17.75
CA ILE A 46 11.25 53.60 16.81
C ILE A 46 12.62 53.24 17.42
N SER A 47 13.10 52.01 17.20
CA SER A 47 14.50 51.83 16.77
C SER A 47 14.69 50.49 16.05
N ARG A 48 15.06 50.60 14.77
CA ARG A 48 15.49 49.52 13.91
C ARG A 48 16.90 49.09 14.35
N TYR A 49 17.04 47.88 14.88
CA TYR A 49 18.33 47.19 14.88
C TYR A 49 18.29 46.05 13.87
N PHE A 50 18.51 46.45 12.63
CA PHE A 50 18.87 45.56 11.53
C PHE A 50 20.33 45.15 11.75
N CYS A 51 20.56 44.09 12.54
CA CYS A 51 21.90 43.53 12.69
C CYS A 51 22.14 42.48 11.60
N SER A 52 22.57 42.96 10.43
CA SER A 52 23.14 42.14 9.37
C SER A 52 24.43 41.47 9.86
N ARG A 53 24.30 40.28 10.47
CA ARG A 53 25.45 39.40 10.66
C ARG A 53 25.85 38.81 9.30
N LYS A 54 26.81 39.47 8.66
CA LYS A 54 27.59 38.93 7.54
C LYS A 54 28.25 37.62 8.01
N LEU A 55 27.66 36.48 7.66
CA LEU A 55 28.34 35.20 7.77
C LEU A 55 29.46 35.17 6.73
N SER A 56 30.68 35.20 7.26
CA SER A 56 31.93 35.08 6.54
C SER A 56 31.93 33.82 5.66
N ARG A 57 32.02 34.08 4.36
CA ARG A 57 32.11 33.11 3.28
C ARG A 57 33.50 32.46 3.32
N ARG A 58 33.69 31.42 4.13
CA ARG A 58 34.86 30.52 3.99
C ARG A 58 34.64 29.63 2.77
N ARG A 59 35.13 30.08 1.61
CA ARG A 59 35.36 29.22 0.44
C ARG A 59 36.57 28.34 0.74
N SER A 60 36.35 27.13 1.24
CA SER A 60 37.35 26.08 1.21
C SER A 60 37.47 25.59 -0.24
N ALA A 61 38.56 25.97 -0.90
CA ALA A 61 38.93 25.42 -2.19
C ALA A 61 39.33 23.95 -1.99
N PHE A 62 38.44 23.02 -2.30
CA PHE A 62 38.81 21.63 -2.51
C PHE A 62 39.34 21.51 -3.95
N PRO A 63 40.57 21.02 -4.18
CA PRO A 63 41.07 20.81 -5.53
C PRO A 63 40.30 19.67 -6.20
N LEU A 64 39.74 19.94 -7.39
CA LEU A 64 39.20 18.94 -8.31
C LEU A 64 40.34 18.02 -8.77
N ILE A 65 40.39 16.80 -8.24
CA ILE A 65 41.20 15.73 -8.82
C ILE A 65 40.38 15.15 -9.97
N VAL A 66 40.69 15.58 -11.19
CA VAL A 66 40.30 14.90 -12.43
C VAL A 66 41.38 13.88 -12.74
N ALA A 67 41.07 12.60 -12.52
CA ALA A 67 41.89 11.48 -12.97
C ALA A 67 40.99 10.37 -13.55
N HIS A 68 40.75 10.54 -14.85
CA HIS A 68 40.69 9.53 -15.92
C HIS A 68 40.37 8.08 -15.54
N SER A 69 39.20 7.66 -16.01
CA SER A 69 38.77 6.30 -16.35
C SER A 69 39.84 5.19 -16.30
N VAL A 70 39.71 4.31 -15.31
CA VAL A 70 39.98 2.88 -15.49
C VAL A 70 38.67 2.16 -15.21
N LEU A 71 38.04 1.75 -16.29
CA LEU A 71 36.89 0.86 -16.32
C LEU A 71 37.36 -0.49 -15.77
N PRO A 72 36.88 -0.97 -14.60
CA PRO A 72 37.06 -2.36 -14.24
C PRO A 72 36.17 -3.15 -15.19
N THR A 73 36.78 -3.79 -16.18
CA THR A 73 36.16 -4.80 -17.03
C THR A 73 35.77 -6.00 -16.16
N GLU A 74 34.67 -5.89 -15.44
CA GLU A 74 33.84 -7.07 -15.13
C GLU A 74 32.99 -7.37 -16.36
N LYS A 75 33.30 -8.52 -16.94
CA LYS A 75 32.70 -9.09 -18.14
C LYS A 75 31.18 -9.06 -18.01
N PRO A 76 30.42 -8.43 -18.93
CA PRO A 76 28.98 -8.62 -19.01
C PRO A 76 28.71 -9.98 -19.69
N ASP A 77 29.17 -11.07 -19.07
CA ASP A 77 28.78 -12.40 -19.50
C ASP A 77 27.43 -12.74 -18.87
N ARG A 78 26.40 -12.59 -19.73
CA ARG A 78 25.03 -13.16 -19.66
C ARG A 78 23.96 -12.30 -18.99
N VAL A 79 23.31 -11.43 -19.76
CA VAL A 79 21.91 -11.61 -20.24
C VAL A 79 21.74 -10.78 -21.52
N SER A 80 22.02 -11.39 -22.67
CA SER A 80 21.57 -10.93 -23.99
C SER A 80 20.04 -10.93 -24.05
N ASP A 81 19.44 -9.89 -24.65
CA ASP A 81 18.10 -9.93 -25.28
C ASP A 81 16.91 -10.42 -24.44
N ARG A 82 16.84 -10.12 -23.14
CA ARG A 82 15.52 -10.17 -22.48
C ARG A 82 14.72 -8.96 -22.93
N LYS A 83 13.98 -9.10 -24.03
CA LYS A 83 12.90 -8.19 -24.42
C LYS A 83 12.06 -7.97 -23.16
N GLU A 84 12.02 -6.74 -22.68
CA GLU A 84 11.23 -6.40 -21.50
C GLU A 84 9.78 -6.86 -21.72
N PRO A 85 9.13 -7.50 -20.73
CA PRO A 85 7.77 -7.94 -20.90
C PRO A 85 6.88 -6.74 -21.21
N LYS A 86 6.21 -6.78 -22.35
CA LYS A 86 5.26 -5.73 -22.72
C LYS A 86 3.99 -5.92 -21.89
N PHE A 87 3.67 -4.96 -21.04
CA PHE A 87 2.45 -5.02 -20.22
C PHE A 87 1.33 -4.22 -20.88
N SER A 88 0.09 -4.72 -20.78
CA SER A 88 -1.09 -4.00 -21.26
C SER A 88 -1.36 -2.74 -20.46
N TRP A 89 -1.85 -1.66 -21.09
CA TRP A 89 -2.17 -0.41 -20.39
C TRP A 89 -3.17 -0.62 -19.23
N ARG A 90 -4.13 -1.56 -19.39
CA ARG A 90 -5.07 -1.94 -18.33
C ARG A 90 -4.36 -2.60 -17.17
N TRP A 91 -3.34 -3.40 -17.47
CA TRP A 91 -2.53 -4.06 -16.47
C TRP A 91 -1.69 -3.04 -15.68
N LEU A 92 -0.94 -2.15 -16.34
CA LEU A 92 -0.22 -1.09 -15.61
C LEU A 92 -1.16 -0.24 -14.75
N LYS A 93 -2.35 0.09 -15.27
CA LYS A 93 -3.37 0.84 -14.53
C LYS A 93 -3.83 0.07 -13.29
N ALA A 94 -4.20 -1.21 -13.42
CA ALA A 94 -4.61 -2.05 -12.30
C ALA A 94 -3.50 -2.20 -11.25
N PHE A 95 -2.25 -2.36 -11.68
CA PHE A 95 -1.08 -2.40 -10.80
C PHE A 95 -0.95 -1.11 -9.98
N ALA A 96 -0.97 0.05 -10.65
CA ALA A 96 -0.90 1.36 -10.00
C ALA A 96 -2.08 1.60 -9.04
N MET A 97 -3.30 1.14 -9.40
CA MET A 97 -4.45 1.21 -8.51
C MET A 97 -4.28 0.30 -7.28
N GLY A 98 -3.62 -0.86 -7.44
CA GLY A 98 -3.26 -1.74 -6.32
C GLY A 98 -2.28 -1.10 -5.35
N GLU A 99 -1.21 -0.47 -5.84
CA GLU A 99 -0.28 0.30 -4.99
C GLU A 99 -0.99 1.44 -4.24
N LEU A 100 -1.89 2.15 -4.93
CA LEU A 100 -2.70 3.20 -4.31
C LEU A 100 -3.62 2.64 -3.21
N GLN A 101 -4.18 1.43 -3.40
CA GLN A 101 -4.99 0.79 -2.37
C GLN A 101 -4.17 0.33 -1.17
N ALA A 102 -2.98 -0.23 -1.37
CA ALA A 102 -2.08 -0.56 -0.27
C ALA A 102 -1.79 0.68 0.60
N ARG A 103 -1.62 1.85 -0.02
CA ARG A 103 -1.44 3.13 0.69
C ARG A 103 -2.70 3.58 1.42
N LYS A 104 -3.89 3.44 0.81
CA LYS A 104 -5.18 3.75 1.46
C LYS A 104 -5.44 2.86 2.68
N LEU A 105 -5.03 1.59 2.58
CA LEU A 105 -5.09 0.62 3.68
C LEU A 105 -3.91 0.74 4.64
N ARG A 106 -2.99 1.68 4.41
CA ARG A 106 -1.81 1.89 5.27
C ARG A 106 -1.01 0.60 5.48
N SER A 107 -0.94 -0.23 4.44
CA SER A 107 -0.12 -1.43 4.44
C SER A 107 1.33 -1.04 4.14
N PRO A 108 2.34 -1.65 4.82
CA PRO A 108 3.74 -1.37 4.53
C PRO A 108 4.14 -1.81 3.12
N ASN A 109 3.53 -2.90 2.63
CA ASN A 109 3.85 -3.56 1.38
C ASN A 109 2.61 -3.65 0.47
N THR A 110 2.83 -3.81 -0.83
CA THR A 110 1.80 -4.09 -1.83
C THR A 110 1.66 -5.60 -1.97
N GLY A 111 0.64 -6.19 -1.36
CA GLY A 111 0.36 -7.63 -1.40
C GLY A 111 -0.55 -8.05 -2.57
N THR A 112 -0.81 -9.36 -2.67
CA THR A 112 -1.69 -9.93 -3.71
C THR A 112 -3.15 -9.48 -3.55
N GLU A 113 -3.57 -9.15 -2.34
CA GLU A 113 -4.88 -8.55 -2.06
C GLU A 113 -5.01 -7.13 -2.63
N ALA A 114 -3.94 -6.35 -2.55
CA ALA A 114 -3.91 -4.99 -3.11
C ALA A 114 -3.94 -5.06 -4.64
N LEU A 115 -3.18 -5.98 -5.22
CA LEU A 115 -3.20 -6.29 -6.65
C LEU A 115 -4.61 -6.71 -7.11
N LEU A 116 -5.28 -7.63 -6.40
CA LEU A 116 -6.67 -8.05 -6.68
C LEU A 116 -7.64 -6.86 -6.65
N MET A 117 -7.56 -6.03 -5.60
CA MET A 117 -8.36 -4.81 -5.50
C MET A 117 -8.07 -3.83 -6.65
N GLY A 118 -6.82 -3.75 -7.10
CA GLY A 118 -6.39 -2.96 -8.25
C GLY A 118 -7.12 -3.35 -9.55
N ILE A 119 -7.26 -4.66 -9.81
CA ILE A 119 -8.06 -5.17 -10.95
C ILE A 119 -9.52 -4.74 -10.85
N LEU A 120 -10.12 -4.89 -9.66
CA LEU A 120 -11.52 -4.54 -9.42
C LEU A 120 -11.80 -3.05 -9.54
N ILE A 121 -10.81 -2.18 -9.27
CA ILE A 121 -10.95 -0.73 -9.40
C ILE A 121 -10.71 -0.27 -10.84
N GLU A 122 -9.80 -0.93 -11.55
CA GLU A 122 -9.56 -0.65 -12.96
C GLU A 122 -10.86 -0.82 -13.76
N GLY A 123 -11.62 -1.90 -13.50
CA GLY A 123 -13.04 -2.04 -13.88
C GLY A 123 -13.35 -2.10 -15.38
N THR A 124 -12.38 -1.87 -16.27
CA THR A 124 -12.59 -1.88 -17.73
C THR A 124 -12.04 -3.12 -18.41
N SER A 125 -11.24 -3.92 -17.71
CA SER A 125 -10.74 -5.19 -18.21
C SER A 125 -11.80 -6.30 -18.17
N GLN A 126 -11.73 -7.22 -19.14
CA GLN A 126 -12.59 -8.41 -19.19
C GLN A 126 -12.55 -9.20 -17.86
N THR A 127 -11.38 -9.29 -17.23
CA THR A 127 -11.18 -9.89 -15.91
C THR A 127 -12.06 -9.26 -14.83
N SER A 128 -12.10 -7.93 -14.78
CA SER A 128 -12.89 -7.21 -13.78
C SER A 128 -14.40 -7.39 -14.00
N VAL A 129 -14.84 -7.39 -15.26
CA VAL A 129 -16.24 -7.67 -15.63
C VAL A 129 -16.62 -9.10 -15.24
N PHE A 130 -15.75 -10.07 -15.50
CA PHE A 130 -15.98 -11.47 -15.12
C PHE A 130 -16.09 -11.63 -13.59
N LEU A 131 -15.23 -10.96 -12.82
CA LEU A 131 -15.33 -10.97 -11.36
C LEU A 131 -16.67 -10.39 -10.86
N TRP A 132 -17.14 -9.29 -11.48
CA TRP A 132 -18.45 -8.71 -11.14
C TRP A 132 -19.62 -9.63 -11.47
N GLN A 133 -19.60 -10.29 -12.63
CA GLN A 133 -20.63 -11.25 -13.02
C GLN A 133 -20.73 -12.42 -12.03
N ASN A 134 -19.60 -12.82 -11.43
CA ASN A 134 -19.53 -13.83 -10.38
C ASN A 134 -19.78 -13.27 -8.96
N GLY A 135 -20.22 -12.03 -8.82
CA GLY A 135 -20.58 -11.42 -7.54
C GLY A 135 -19.39 -10.99 -6.67
N ILE A 136 -18.17 -10.99 -7.21
CA ILE A 136 -16.93 -10.56 -6.57
C ILE A 136 -16.78 -9.05 -6.79
N THR A 137 -17.17 -8.27 -5.80
CA THR A 137 -17.10 -6.80 -5.87
C THR A 137 -15.94 -6.23 -5.05
N PHE A 138 -15.51 -5.02 -5.40
CA PHE A 138 -14.44 -4.31 -4.66
C PHE A 138 -14.73 -4.20 -3.17
N PHE A 139 -15.97 -3.88 -2.78
CA PHE A 139 -16.35 -3.72 -1.37
C PHE A 139 -16.18 -5.03 -0.59
N LYS A 140 -16.63 -6.16 -1.14
CA LYS A 140 -16.47 -7.48 -0.51
C LYS A 140 -15.00 -7.87 -0.39
N ALA A 141 -14.20 -7.66 -1.44
CA ALA A 141 -12.77 -7.94 -1.42
C ALA A 141 -12.04 -7.12 -0.34
N ARG A 142 -12.38 -5.84 -0.21
CA ARG A 142 -11.83 -4.95 0.82
C ARG A 142 -12.19 -5.41 2.23
N ASP A 143 -13.44 -5.80 2.46
CA ASP A 143 -13.87 -6.27 3.77
C ASP A 143 -13.16 -7.56 4.18
N GLN A 144 -12.95 -8.48 3.24
CA GLN A 144 -12.16 -9.69 3.49
C GLN A 144 -10.68 -9.37 3.72
N ALA A 145 -10.10 -8.45 2.95
CA ALA A 145 -8.72 -8.01 3.15
C ALA A 145 -8.51 -7.41 4.55
N LEU A 146 -9.45 -6.57 5.03
CA LEU A 146 -9.40 -5.99 6.38
C LEU A 146 -9.54 -7.04 7.48
N LYS A 147 -10.27 -8.14 7.24
CA LYS A 147 -10.36 -9.26 8.20
C LYS A 147 -9.06 -10.05 8.28
N LEU A 148 -8.36 -10.24 7.15
CA LEU A 148 -7.11 -10.99 7.10
C LEU A 148 -5.91 -10.19 7.60
N ILE A 149 -5.75 -8.95 7.14
CA ILE A 149 -4.62 -8.07 7.51
C ILE A 149 -4.85 -7.45 8.90
N GLY A 150 -6.12 -7.22 9.26
CA GLY A 150 -6.51 -6.46 10.44
C GLY A 150 -6.74 -4.98 10.15
N LYS A 151 -7.09 -4.24 11.20
CA LYS A 151 -7.38 -2.80 11.09
C LYS A 151 -6.10 -2.03 10.79
N PRO A 152 -6.14 -1.09 9.82
CA PRO A 152 -4.97 -0.31 9.45
C PRO A 152 -4.53 0.57 10.62
N ASN A 153 -3.23 0.62 10.91
CA ASN A 153 -2.70 1.43 12.00
C ASN A 153 -2.84 2.93 11.65
N ARG A 154 -3.58 3.68 12.49
CA ARG A 154 -3.84 5.12 12.31
C ARG A 154 -2.57 5.99 12.36
N TYR A 155 -1.46 5.47 12.88
CA TYR A 155 -0.19 6.19 12.96
C TYR A 155 0.86 5.73 11.96
N PHE A 156 0.56 4.67 11.19
CA PHE A 156 1.45 4.21 10.14
C PHE A 156 1.13 4.92 8.82
N PHE A 157 2.17 5.41 8.15
CA PHE A 157 2.09 6.00 6.83
C PHE A 157 2.93 5.16 5.87
N SER A 158 2.25 4.56 4.88
CA SER A 158 2.93 3.82 3.82
C SER A 158 3.82 4.75 3.00
N PRO A 159 4.97 4.26 2.50
CA PRO A 159 5.80 5.02 1.57
C PRO A 159 5.04 5.36 0.29
N ILE A 160 5.59 6.29 -0.50
CA ILE A 160 4.98 6.75 -1.76
C ILE A 160 4.74 5.57 -2.73
N ARG A 161 5.68 4.62 -2.76
CA ARG A 161 5.59 3.36 -3.49
C ARG A 161 5.89 2.21 -2.52
N PRO A 162 4.86 1.53 -1.99
CA PRO A 162 5.07 0.36 -1.13
C PRO A 162 5.70 -0.78 -1.94
N PRO A 163 6.77 -1.41 -1.43
CA PRO A 163 7.39 -2.52 -2.13
C PRO A 163 6.43 -3.70 -2.24
N LEU A 164 6.56 -4.48 -3.30
CA LEU A 164 5.79 -5.71 -3.48
C LEU A 164 6.17 -6.75 -2.43
N THR A 165 5.18 -7.52 -1.95
CA THR A 165 5.46 -8.73 -1.16
C THR A 165 6.07 -9.81 -2.05
N GLU A 166 6.80 -10.76 -1.46
CA GLU A 166 7.36 -11.90 -2.19
C GLU A 166 6.27 -12.66 -2.96
N SER A 167 5.11 -12.90 -2.33
CA SER A 167 3.96 -13.52 -2.99
C SER A 167 3.41 -12.71 -4.16
N ALA A 168 3.41 -11.38 -4.08
CA ALA A 168 2.97 -10.52 -5.16
C ALA A 168 3.98 -10.50 -6.32
N GLN A 169 5.29 -10.54 -6.01
CA GLN A 169 6.33 -10.68 -7.01
C GLN A 169 6.21 -12.03 -7.74
N ARG A 170 6.07 -13.14 -7.01
CA ARG A 170 5.85 -14.46 -7.62
C ARG A 170 4.61 -14.51 -8.51
N ALA A 171 3.51 -13.86 -8.12
CA ALA A 171 2.31 -13.77 -8.95
C ALA A 171 2.57 -12.99 -10.27
N VAL A 172 3.36 -11.92 -10.22
CA VAL A 172 3.75 -11.17 -11.43
C VAL A 172 4.71 -11.98 -12.30
N ASP A 173 5.71 -12.63 -11.69
CA ASP A 173 6.65 -13.50 -12.39
C ASP A 173 5.94 -14.68 -13.05
N TRP A 174 4.94 -15.25 -12.37
CA TRP A 174 4.06 -16.27 -12.94
C TRP A 174 3.34 -15.74 -14.18
N ALA A 175 2.75 -14.55 -14.12
CA ALA A 175 2.06 -13.95 -15.26
C ALA A 175 2.99 -13.72 -16.46
N VAL A 176 4.23 -13.29 -16.21
CA VAL A 176 5.25 -13.13 -17.25
C VAL A 176 5.65 -14.48 -17.84
N ASN A 177 5.95 -15.47 -16.99
CA ASN A 177 6.33 -16.81 -17.42
C ASN A 177 5.22 -17.48 -18.23
N GLU A 178 3.96 -17.32 -17.82
CA GLU A 178 2.82 -17.88 -18.54
C GLU A 178 2.65 -17.21 -19.89
N LYS A 179 2.85 -15.89 -19.99
CA LYS A 179 2.85 -15.21 -21.30
C LYS A 179 3.97 -15.72 -22.21
N LEU A 180 5.17 -15.94 -21.67
CA LEU A 180 6.29 -16.49 -22.44
C LEU A 180 6.00 -17.88 -22.99
N LYS A 181 5.26 -18.72 -22.26
CA LYS A 181 4.81 -20.05 -22.75
C LYS A 181 3.78 -19.93 -23.89
N LEU A 182 2.88 -18.95 -23.81
CA LEU A 182 1.86 -18.70 -24.83
C LEU A 182 2.44 -18.07 -26.12
N GLY A 183 3.63 -17.45 -26.02
CA GLY A 183 4.38 -16.88 -27.14
C GLY A 183 4.76 -15.41 -26.92
N GLU A 184 5.88 -14.97 -27.52
CA GLU A 184 6.50 -13.65 -27.27
C GLU A 184 5.80 -12.44 -27.91
N ASN A 185 4.73 -12.65 -28.69
CA ASN A 185 4.15 -11.63 -29.56
C ASN A 185 2.94 -10.88 -28.99
N GLY A 186 2.75 -10.88 -27.66
CA GLY A 186 1.61 -10.19 -27.06
C GLY A 186 1.91 -9.49 -25.75
N GLU A 187 0.90 -8.77 -25.26
CA GLU A 187 0.96 -8.07 -23.98
C GLU A 187 0.59 -9.01 -22.83
N VAL A 188 1.18 -8.77 -21.65
CA VAL A 188 0.74 -9.38 -20.40
C VAL A 188 -0.55 -8.68 -19.96
N ASN A 189 -1.64 -9.46 -19.91
CA ASN A 189 -2.98 -8.99 -19.62
C ASN A 189 -3.32 -9.04 -18.12
N THR A 190 -4.37 -8.32 -17.72
CA THR A 190 -4.91 -8.40 -16.34
C THR A 190 -5.47 -9.79 -16.00
N THR A 191 -5.82 -10.61 -17.00
CA THR A 191 -6.20 -12.02 -16.81
C THR A 191 -5.05 -12.83 -16.23
N LEU A 192 -3.85 -12.72 -16.82
CA LEU A 192 -2.65 -13.42 -16.35
C LEU A 192 -2.24 -12.95 -14.96
N MET A 193 -2.41 -11.66 -14.66
CA MET A 193 -2.22 -11.16 -13.31
C MET A 193 -3.17 -11.84 -12.30
N LEU A 194 -4.47 -11.92 -12.60
CA LEU A 194 -5.43 -12.58 -11.70
C LEU A 194 -5.11 -14.06 -11.53
N LEU A 195 -4.75 -14.74 -12.62
CA LEU A 195 -4.35 -16.15 -12.59
C LEU A 195 -3.06 -16.35 -11.79
N GLY A 196 -2.11 -15.41 -11.86
CA GLY A 196 -0.92 -15.39 -11.03
C GLY A 196 -1.26 -15.27 -9.54
N ILE A 197 -2.20 -14.38 -9.18
CA ILE A 197 -2.70 -14.28 -7.80
C ILE A 197 -3.38 -15.58 -7.37
N TRP A 198 -4.14 -16.21 -8.27
CA TRP A 198 -4.82 -17.48 -8.01
C TRP A 198 -3.85 -18.65 -7.83
N SER A 199 -2.73 -18.67 -8.57
CA SER A 199 -1.68 -19.70 -8.45
C SER A 199 -0.97 -19.70 -7.10
N GLU A 200 -1.02 -18.59 -6.37
CA GLU A 200 -0.37 -18.40 -5.09
C GLU A 200 -1.32 -18.74 -3.93
N GLU A 201 -1.49 -20.05 -3.64
CA GLU A 201 -2.44 -20.60 -2.66
C GLU A 201 -2.28 -20.02 -1.24
N ASP A 202 -1.05 -19.79 -0.82
CA ASP A 202 -0.75 -19.24 0.52
C ASP A 202 -1.05 -17.75 0.65
N SER A 203 -1.25 -17.06 -0.48
CA SER A 203 -1.34 -15.61 -0.53
C SER A 203 -2.69 -15.09 -0.01
N PRO A 204 -2.72 -13.89 0.58
CA PRO A 204 -3.96 -13.27 1.03
C PRO A 204 -4.95 -13.05 -0.12
N GLY A 205 -4.48 -12.71 -1.32
CA GLY A 205 -5.30 -12.58 -2.52
C GLY A 205 -6.05 -13.88 -2.88
N HIS A 206 -5.37 -15.02 -2.87
CA HIS A 206 -6.01 -16.32 -3.10
C HIS A 206 -7.07 -16.62 -2.03
N LYS A 207 -6.73 -16.45 -0.75
CA LYS A 207 -7.67 -16.65 0.37
C LYS A 207 -8.92 -15.77 0.25
N ILE A 208 -8.77 -14.52 -0.19
CA ILE A 208 -9.90 -13.62 -0.44
C ILE A 208 -10.76 -14.14 -1.59
N LEU A 209 -10.15 -14.51 -2.72
CA LEU A 209 -10.87 -15.06 -3.88
C LEU A 209 -11.68 -16.31 -3.49
N THR A 210 -11.06 -17.26 -2.79
CA THR A 210 -11.73 -18.47 -2.30
C THR A 210 -12.88 -18.13 -1.34
N SER A 211 -12.70 -17.15 -0.44
CA SER A 211 -13.76 -16.70 0.48
C SER A 211 -14.95 -16.04 -0.23
N LEU A 212 -14.73 -15.51 -1.43
CA LEU A 212 -15.77 -14.88 -2.26
C LEU A 212 -16.39 -15.85 -3.27
N GLY A 213 -15.98 -17.12 -3.24
CA GLY A 213 -16.54 -18.19 -4.07
C GLY A 213 -15.83 -18.39 -5.41
N PHE A 214 -14.65 -17.78 -5.62
CA PHE A 214 -13.85 -18.04 -6.82
C PHE A 214 -13.27 -19.46 -6.79
N ASN A 215 -13.37 -20.18 -7.91
CA ASN A 215 -13.04 -21.60 -8.02
C ASN A 215 -12.10 -21.87 -9.21
N ASN A 216 -11.50 -23.05 -9.22
CA ASN A 216 -10.63 -23.49 -10.32
C ASN A 216 -11.34 -23.54 -11.67
N ASP A 217 -12.64 -23.86 -11.70
CA ASP A 217 -13.43 -23.88 -12.95
C ASP A 217 -13.50 -22.49 -13.59
N MET A 218 -13.77 -21.46 -12.78
CA MET A 218 -13.75 -20.05 -13.23
C MET A 218 -12.36 -19.60 -13.69
N ALA A 219 -11.31 -20.04 -12.99
CA ALA A 219 -9.94 -19.74 -13.41
C ALA A 219 -9.63 -20.34 -14.79
N ASN A 220 -10.09 -21.57 -15.04
CA ASN A 220 -9.93 -22.25 -16.33
C ASN A 220 -10.74 -21.58 -17.44
N GLU A 221 -11.95 -21.07 -17.15
CA GLU A 221 -12.72 -20.26 -18.09
C GLU A 221 -11.99 -18.97 -18.48
N LEU A 222 -11.48 -18.24 -17.49
CA LEU A 222 -10.68 -17.04 -17.74
C LEU A 222 -9.40 -17.31 -18.54
N ALA A 223 -8.72 -18.44 -18.26
CA ALA A 223 -7.52 -18.82 -18.99
C ALA A 223 -7.77 -19.06 -20.49
N LYS A 224 -8.95 -19.59 -20.86
CA LYS A 224 -9.34 -19.73 -22.27
C LYS A 224 -9.47 -18.38 -22.96
N HIS A 225 -10.02 -17.38 -22.27
CA HIS A 225 -10.18 -16.02 -22.80
C HIS A 225 -8.87 -15.23 -22.81
N ALA A 226 -7.87 -15.60 -21.99
CA ALA A 226 -6.59 -14.91 -21.95
C ALA A 226 -5.79 -14.99 -23.26
N ASN A 227 -6.06 -16.00 -24.10
CA ASN A 227 -5.42 -16.23 -25.40
C ASN A 227 -6.09 -15.46 -26.54
N THR A 228 -7.32 -15.00 -26.35
CA THR A 228 -8.02 -14.19 -27.35
C THR A 228 -7.63 -12.75 -27.09
N ASP A 229 -6.52 -12.32 -27.72
CA ASP A 229 -6.10 -10.94 -27.72
C ASP A 229 -7.27 -10.06 -28.19
N GLU A 230 -7.83 -9.31 -27.24
CA GLU A 230 -8.77 -8.20 -27.43
C GLU A 230 -9.88 -8.41 -28.48
N VAL A 231 -10.93 -9.16 -28.13
CA VAL A 231 -12.24 -8.79 -28.68
C VAL A 231 -12.71 -7.58 -27.89
N ALA A 232 -12.65 -6.42 -28.55
CA ALA A 232 -13.30 -5.19 -28.13
C ALA A 232 -14.71 -5.51 -27.63
N LEU A 233 -14.93 -5.42 -26.32
CA LEU A 233 -16.27 -5.22 -25.80
C LEU A 233 -16.65 -3.80 -26.24
N SER A 234 -17.32 -3.72 -27.37
CA SER A 234 -18.12 -2.55 -27.73
C SER A 234 -19.08 -2.30 -26.58
N PHE A 235 -18.73 -1.33 -25.72
CA PHE A 235 -19.66 -0.67 -24.81
C PHE A 235 -20.67 0.11 -25.68
N GLY A 236 -21.59 -0.62 -26.29
CA GLY A 236 -22.82 -0.10 -26.85
C GLY A 236 -23.96 -0.66 -26.01
N GLY A 237 -24.49 0.12 -25.07
CA GLY A 237 -25.83 -0.14 -24.55
C GLY A 237 -26.06 -0.24 -23.05
N LEU A 238 -25.23 0.35 -22.17
CA LEU A 238 -25.56 0.43 -20.73
C LEU A 238 -25.30 1.80 -20.08
N GLU A 239 -25.37 2.89 -20.84
CA GLU A 239 -25.42 4.24 -20.25
C GLU A 239 -26.86 4.68 -19.85
N GLY A 240 -27.88 3.83 -20.04
CA GLY A 240 -29.27 4.21 -19.83
C GLY A 240 -29.85 3.98 -18.43
N GLU A 241 -29.31 3.05 -17.62
CA GLU A 241 -30.09 2.54 -16.46
C GLU A 241 -29.40 2.75 -15.09
N ALA A 242 -28.09 2.95 -15.04
CA ALA A 242 -27.37 3.15 -13.77
C ALA A 242 -27.41 4.61 -13.26
N ALA A 243 -27.79 5.57 -14.10
CA ALA A 243 -27.88 6.98 -13.71
C ALA A 243 -29.14 7.31 -12.88
N ALA A 244 -30.11 6.40 -12.80
CA ALA A 244 -31.39 6.64 -12.11
C ALA A 244 -31.38 6.34 -10.59
N VAL A 245 -30.28 5.82 -10.03
CA VAL A 245 -30.21 5.43 -8.60
C VAL A 245 -29.36 6.41 -7.76
N LEU A 246 -28.90 7.51 -8.35
CA LEU A 246 -28.15 8.56 -7.64
C LEU A 246 -28.68 9.98 -7.94
N VAL A 247 -30.00 10.14 -7.85
CA VAL A 247 -30.68 11.43 -7.60
C VAL A 247 -31.73 11.18 -6.51
#